data_AF-A0AA49GST6-F1
#
_entry.id   AF-A0AA49GST6-F1
#
_cell.length_a   1.000
_cell.length_b   1.000
_cell.length_c   1.000
_cell.angle_alpha   90.00
_cell.angle_beta   90.00
_cell.angle_gamma   90.00
#
_symmetry.space_group_name_H-M   'P 1'
#
loop_
_entity.id
_entity.type
_entity.pdbx_description
1 polymer ?
#
loop_
_entity_poly.entity_id
_entity_poly.type
_entity_poly.pdbx_seq_one_letter_code
_entity_poly.pdbx_strand_id
1 'polypeptide(L)' 'MRDYQLSLKAYRDNKNTMDYAVESAKNETRLEIVKTLKKYNVSLDVIVTSTGLTKQQVESLSIE' A
#
# COMPACT_ATOMS: atom_id res chain seq x y z
N MET A 1 35.92 -0.71 14.12
CA MET A 1 35.54 -0.72 12.68
C MET A 1 34.41 -1.71 12.38
N ARG A 2 34.53 -2.99 12.75
CA ARG A 2 33.48 -4.01 12.50
C ARG A 2 32.14 -3.75 13.22
N ASP A 3 32.18 -3.38 14.50
CA ASP A 3 30.95 -3.20 15.29
C ASP A 3 30.10 -2.01 14.80
N TYR A 4 30.76 -0.94 14.35
CA TYR A 4 30.07 0.20 13.72
C TYR A 4 29.36 -0.20 12.43
N GLN A 5 30.01 -0.99 11.57
CA GLN A 5 29.41 -1.46 10.33
C GLN A 5 28.24 -2.43 10.60
N LEU A 6 28.36 -3.30 11.60
CA LEU A 6 27.29 -4.21 12.01
C LEU A 6 26.08 -3.44 12.58
N SER A 7 26.33 -2.44 13.43
CA SER A 7 25.28 -1.56 13.96
C SER A 7 24.58 -0.79 12.84
N LEU A 8 25.33 -0.25 11.88
CA LEU A 8 24.78 0.46 10.73
C LEU A 8 23.96 -0.46 9.83
N LYS A 9 24.40 -1.71 9.63
CA LYS A 9 23.63 -2.72 8.88
C LYS A 9 22.31 -3.01 9.57
N ALA A 10 22.34 -3.31 10.88
CA ALA A 10 21.12 -3.59 11.65
C ALA A 10 20.12 -2.42 11.61
N TYR A 11 20.61 -1.17 11.69
CA TYR A 11 19.76 0.00 11.55
C TYR A 11 19.07 0.07 10.18
N ARG A 12 19.82 -0.18 9.10
CA ARG A 12 19.29 -0.16 7.72
C ARG A 12 18.27 -1.27 7.50
N ASP A 13 18.57 -2.48 7.96
CA ASP A 13 17.67 -3.63 7.82
C ASP A 13 16.35 -3.35 8.54
N ASN A 14 16.41 -2.87 9.80
CA ASN A 14 15.21 -2.50 10.56
C ASN A 14 14.41 -1.39 9.88
N LYS A 15 15.08 -0.35 9.37
CA LYS A 15 14.42 0.73 8.66
C LYS A 15 13.70 0.21 7.40
N ASN A 16 14.38 -0.61 6.60
CA ASN A 16 13.79 -1.19 5.40
C ASN A 16 12.58 -2.07 5.74
N THR A 17 12.65 -2.86 6.81
CA THR A 17 11.51 -3.67 7.28
C THR A 17 10.33 -2.78 7.68
N MET A 18 10.58 -1.69 8.41
CA MET A 18 9.52 -0.76 8.84
C MET A 18 8.91 0.01 7.67
N ASP A 19 9.75 0.51 6.76
CA ASP A 19 9.30 1.22 5.56
C ASP A 19 8.44 0.29 4.68
N TYR A 20 8.87 -0.95 4.49
CA TYR A 20 8.10 -1.98 3.78
C TYR A 20 6.76 -2.25 4.47
N ALA A 21 6.75 -2.47 5.79
CA ALA A 21 5.51 -2.73 6.53
C ALA A 21 4.50 -1.58 6.42
N VAL A 22 4.97 -0.33 6.50
CA VAL A 22 4.12 0.86 6.36
C VAL A 22 3.58 0.99 4.93
N GLU A 23 4.39 0.71 3.93
CA GLU A 23 3.98 0.75 2.52
C GLU A 23 2.94 -0.35 2.20
N SER A 24 3.18 -1.58 2.65
CA SER A 24 2.23 -2.68 2.52
C SER A 24 0.89 -2.37 3.18
N ALA A 25 0.88 -1.85 4.42
CA ALA A 25 -0.36 -1.49 5.11
C ALA A 25 -1.14 -0.36 4.39
N LYS A 26 -0.45 0.65 3.85
CA LYS A 26 -1.07 1.70 3.03
C LYS A 26 -1.68 1.15 1.74
N ASN A 27 -1.01 0.17 1.12
CA ASN A 27 -1.54 -0.47 -0.07
C ASN A 27 -2.78 -1.30 0.27
N GLU A 28 -2.72 -2.18 1.27
CA GLU A 28 -3.84 -3.00 1.73
C GLU A 28 -5.07 -2.16 2.08
N THR A 29 -4.89 -1.09 2.85
CA THR A 29 -6.00 -0.18 3.21
C THR A 29 -6.63 0.49 1.99
N ARG A 30 -5.83 0.91 0.99
CA ARG A 30 -6.37 1.41 -0.28
C ARG A 30 -7.18 0.35 -1.02
N LEU A 31 -6.70 -0.90 -1.05
CA LEU A 31 -7.42 -2.00 -1.69
C LEU A 31 -8.76 -2.28 -1.00
N GLU A 32 -8.81 -2.26 0.33
CA GLU A 32 -10.05 -2.43 1.10
C GLU A 32 -11.04 -1.28 0.86
N ILE A 33 -10.55 -0.04 0.79
CA ILE A 33 -11.38 1.13 0.45
C ILE A 33 -11.98 0.96 -0.95
N VAL A 34 -11.19 0.53 -1.94
CA VAL A 34 -11.72 0.27 -3.29
C VAL A 34 -12.79 -0.81 -3.28
N LYS A 35 -12.56 -1.93 -2.56
CA LYS A 35 -13.53 -3.02 -2.44
C LYS A 35 -14.83 -2.55 -1.79
N THR A 36 -14.75 -1.76 -0.72
CA THR A 36 -15.95 -1.22 -0.05
C THR A 36 -16.69 -0.23 -0.97
N LEU A 37 -15.99 0.70 -1.60
CA LEU A 37 -16.61 1.66 -2.53
C LEU A 37 -17.27 0.97 -3.73
N LYS A 38 -16.67 -0.09 -4.28
CA LYS A 38 -17.30 -0.91 -5.32
C LYS A 38 -18.56 -1.61 -4.82
N LYS A 39 -18.57 -2.14 -3.59
CA LYS A 39 -19.78 -2.74 -2.99
C LYS A 39 -20.93 -1.73 -2.85
N TYR A 40 -20.62 -0.46 -2.58
CA TYR A 40 -21.61 0.62 -2.51
C TYR A 40 -21.99 1.21 -3.88
N ASN A 41 -21.56 0.58 -4.98
CA ASN A 41 -21.83 1.02 -6.35
C ASN A 41 -21.40 2.47 -6.64
N VAL A 42 -20.32 2.92 -6.00
CA VAL A 42 -19.73 4.24 -6.25
C VAL A 42 -19.05 4.24 -7.62
N SER A 43 -19.20 5.32 -8.39
CA SER A 43 -18.60 5.44 -9.72
C SER A 43 -17.07 5.30 -9.69
N LEU A 44 -16.52 4.61 -10.69
CA LEU A 44 -15.08 4.37 -10.82
C LEU A 44 -14.26 5.67 -10.83
N ASP A 45 -14.77 6.74 -11.43
CA ASP A 45 -14.09 8.04 -11.46
C ASP A 45 -13.94 8.66 -10.07
N VAL A 46 -14.95 8.52 -9.20
CA VAL A 46 -14.87 8.98 -7.80
C VAL A 46 -13.89 8.13 -7.00
N ILE A 47 -13.85 6.82 -7.23
CA ILE A 47 -12.91 5.90 -6.57
C ILE A 47 -11.47 6.25 -6.93
N VAL A 48 -11.19 6.46 -8.22
CA VAL A 48 -9.86 6.85 -8.73
C VAL A 48 -9.40 8.18 -8.15
N THR A 49 -10.29 9.17 -8.12
CA THR A 49 -9.99 10.50 -7.57
C THR A 49 -9.70 10.44 -6.06
N SER A 50 -10.45 9.61 -5.32
CA SER A 50 -10.34 9.54 -3.86
C SER A 50 -9.17 8.67 -3.37
N THR A 51 -8.80 7.63 -4.12
CA THR A 51 -7.76 6.67 -3.71
C THR A 51 -6.40 6.93 -4.37
N GLY A 52 -6.37 7.73 -5.45
CA GLY A 52 -5.16 7.98 -6.25
C GLY A 52 -4.68 6.78 -7.06
N LEU A 53 -5.49 5.72 -7.15
CA LEU A 53 -5.20 4.52 -7.94
C LEU A 53 -5.62 4.71 -9.39
N THR A 54 -4.94 4.05 -10.32
CA THR A 54 -5.31 4.08 -11.73
C THR A 54 -6.59 3.29 -12.00
N LYS A 55 -7.32 3.64 -13.07
CA LYS A 55 -8.52 2.90 -13.51
C LYS A 55 -8.25 1.39 -13.65
N GLN A 56 -7.11 1.03 -14.21
CA GLN A 56 -6.67 -0.36 -14.38
C GLN A 56 -6.49 -1.08 -13.04
N GLN A 57 -5.87 -0.44 -12.05
CA GLN A 57 -5.71 -1.01 -10.71
C GLN A 57 -7.06 -1.21 -10.04
N VAL A 58 -7.95 -0.22 -10.13
CA VAL A 58 -9.31 -0.32 -9.58
C VAL A 58 -10.10 -1.43 -10.27
N GLU A 59 -10.03 -1.58 -11.60
CA GLU A 59 -10.71 -2.66 -12.34
C GLU A 59 -10.16 -4.04 -12.01
N SER A 60 -8.83 -4.18 -11.95
CA SER A 60 -8.15 -5.45 -11.63
C SER A 60 -8.51 -6.00 -10.26
N LEU A 61 -8.92 -5.12 -9.33
CA LEU A 61 -9.51 -5.47 -8.04
C LEU A 61 -10.98 -5.87 -8.26
N SER A 62 -11.21 -6.95 -8.99
CA SER A 62 -12.54 -7.54 -9.09
C SER A 62 -12.93 -8.13 -7.74
N ILE A 63 -14.19 -7.92 -7.37
CA ILE A 63 -14.79 -8.59 -6.22
C ILE A 63 -15.02 -10.03 -6.68
N GLU A 64 -14.32 -11.00 -6.07
CA GLU A 64 -14.80 -12.40 -6.04
C GLU A 64 -16.08 -12.49 -5.21
#